data_AF-A0A822LGD4-F1
#
_entry.id   AF-A0A822LGD4-F1
#
_cell.length_a   1.000
_cell.length_b   1.000
_cell.length_c   1.000
_cell.angle_alpha   90.00
_cell.angle_beta   90.00
_cell.angle_gamma   90.00
#
_symmetry.space_group_name_H-M   'P 1'
#
loop_
_entity.id
_entity.type
_entity.pdbx_description
1 polymer ?
#
loop_
_entity_poly.entity_id
_entity_poly.type
_entity_poly.pdbx_seq_one_letter_code
_entity_poly.pdbx_strand_id
1 'polypeptide(L)' 'MVLTRLGFGSRMVVTGDVTQTDLPQPQESGLIAAQKILKSVEGIAFSYLSRADVVRHPLVQKIVSA' A
#
# COMPACT_ATOMS: atom_id res chain seq x y z
N MET A 1 13.83 -7.76 1.72
CA MET A 1 14.89 -6.97 2.39
C MET A 1 14.93 -5.53 1.88
N VAL A 2 13.79 -4.83 1.83
CA VAL A 2 13.71 -3.48 1.26
C VAL A 2 14.15 -2.44 2.29
N LEU A 3 13.60 -2.49 3.51
CA LEU A 3 13.93 -1.55 4.59
C LEU A 3 15.39 -1.61 5.06
N THR A 4 16.03 -2.77 4.96
CA THR A 4 17.44 -2.97 5.34
C THR A 4 18.44 -2.31 4.39
N ARG A 5 17.98 -1.66 3.32
CA ARG A 5 18.80 -0.95 2.34
C ARG A 5 18.71 0.58 2.48
N LEU A 6 17.97 1.09 3.47
CA LEU A 6 17.80 2.53 3.70
C LEU A 6 19.12 3.15 4.20
N GLY A 7 19.62 4.17 3.48
CA GLY A 7 20.83 4.91 3.85
C GLY A 7 20.54 6.20 4.62
N PHE A 8 21.57 6.84 5.15
CA PHE A 8 21.44 8.14 5.83
C PHE A 8 20.85 9.22 4.90
N GLY A 9 19.98 10.06 5.45
CA GLY A 9 19.33 11.15 4.70
C GLY A 9 18.34 10.69 3.63
N SER A 10 18.08 9.39 3.50
CA SER A 10 17.13 8.86 2.52
C SER A 10 15.72 8.74 3.08
N ARG A 11 14.74 8.65 2.18
CA ARG A 11 13.34 8.35 2.49
C ARG A 11 12.87 7.25 1.55
N MET A 12 11.91 6.46 1.99
CA MET A 12 11.34 5.38 1.21
C MET A 12 9.82 5.44 1.30
N VAL A 13 9.17 5.19 0.16
CA VAL A 13 7.71 5.06 0.07
C VAL A 13 7.42 3.71 -0.55
N VAL A 14 6.57 2.93 0.12
CA VAL A 14 6.06 1.66 -0.39
C VAL A 14 4.56 1.84 -0.59
N THR A 15 4.09 1.64 -1.82
CA THR A 15 2.68 1.75 -2.19
C THR A 15 2.11 0.38 -2.54
N GLY A 16 0.86 0.13 -2.20
CA GLY A 16 0.15 -1.07 -2.60
C GLY A 16 -1.34 -1.00 -2.23
N ASP A 17 -2.15 -1.82 -2.88
CA ASP A 17 -3.57 -1.99 -2.58
C ASP A 17 -3.76 -3.32 -1.83
N VAL A 18 -4.22 -3.23 -0.57
CA VAL A 18 -4.44 -4.41 0.28
C VAL A 18 -5.54 -5.33 -0.24
N THR A 19 -6.42 -4.84 -1.13
CA THR A 19 -7.49 -5.62 -1.76
C THR A 19 -6.99 -6.41 -2.98
N GLN A 20 -5.83 -6.05 -3.52
CA GLN A 20 -5.21 -6.74 -4.64
C GLN A 20 -4.23 -7.80 -4.13
N THR A 21 -4.76 -8.97 -3.75
CA THR A 21 -3.95 -10.12 -3.35
C THR A 21 -4.23 -11.29 -4.28
N ASP A 22 -3.25 -11.65 -5.09
CA ASP A 22 -3.28 -12.71 -6.11
C ASP A 22 -2.34 -13.88 -5.74
N LEU A 23 -2.36 -14.28 -4.46
CA LEU A 23 -1.49 -15.34 -3.95
C LEU A 23 -2.04 -16.73 -4.30
N PRO A 24 -1.18 -17.68 -4.73
CA PRO A 24 -1.60 -19.00 -5.22
C PRO A 24 -2.15 -19.97 -4.14
N GLN A 25 -2.18 -19.56 -2.86
CA GLN A 25 -2.70 -20.31 -1.71
C GLN A 25 -3.29 -19.33 -0.68
N PRO A 26 -4.09 -19.77 0.33
CA PRO A 26 -4.53 -18.91 1.42
C PRO A 26 -3.34 -18.50 2.30
N GLN A 27 -2.57 -17.54 1.79
CA GLN A 27 -1.43 -16.95 2.45
C GLN A 27 -1.79 -15.51 2.83
N GLU A 28 -1.34 -15.10 4.01
CA GLU A 28 -1.48 -13.71 4.43
C GLU A 28 -0.69 -12.78 3.49
N SER A 29 -1.32 -11.69 3.05
CA SER A 29 -0.66 -10.67 2.24
C SER A 29 0.56 -10.10 2.96
N GLY A 30 1.69 -10.01 2.23
CA GLY A 30 2.92 -9.42 2.76
C GLY A 30 2.75 -7.95 3.17
N LEU A 31 1.85 -7.21 2.51
CA LEU A 31 1.52 -5.83 2.89
C LEU A 31 0.78 -5.78 4.23
N ILE A 32 -0.17 -6.68 4.44
CA ILE A 32 -0.93 -6.78 5.71
C ILE A 32 0.01 -7.20 6.84
N ALA A 33 0.86 -8.21 6.61
CA ALA A 33 1.85 -8.66 7.57
C ALA A 33 2.84 -7.52 7.93
N ALA A 34 3.37 -6.80 6.94
CA ALA A 34 4.28 -5.68 7.16
C ALA A 34 3.61 -4.56 7.97
N GLN A 35 2.35 -4.20 7.68
CA GLN A 35 1.60 -3.21 8.47
C GLN A 35 1.49 -3.65 9.95
N LYS A 36 1.14 -4.91 10.21
CA LYS A 36 1.02 -5.43 11.59
C LYS A 36 2.34 -5.40 12.34
N ILE A 37 3.44 -5.78 11.69
CA ILE A 37 4.78 -5.85 12.29
C ILE A 37 5.35 -4.46 12.55
N LEU A 38 5.16 -3.52 11.61
CA LEU A 38 5.84 -2.23 11.61
C LEU A 38 5.02 -1.09 12.24
N LYS A 39 3.75 -1.32 12.63
CA LYS A 39 2.84 -0.29 13.18
C LYS A 39 3.38 0.52 14.36
N SER A 40 4.31 -0.04 15.13
CA SER A 40 4.86 0.59 16.34
C SER A 40 6.31 1.06 16.15
N VAL A 41 6.86 0.99 14.94
CA VAL A 41 8.24 1.38 14.66
C VAL A 41 8.31 2.89 14.45
N GLU A 42 9.09 3.57 15.30
CA GLU A 42 9.32 5.01 15.17
C GLU A 42 9.96 5.35 13.82
N GLY A 43 9.49 6.44 13.20
CA GLY A 43 9.96 6.87 11.88
C GLY A 43 9.26 6.20 10.69
N ILE A 44 8.34 5.26 10.92
CA ILE A 44 7.46 4.70 9.88
C ILE A 44 6.04 5.27 10.05
N ALA A 45 5.46 5.71 8.93
CA ALA A 45 4.07 6.18 8.89
C ALA A 45 3.27 5.40 7.85
N PHE A 46 2.00 5.16 8.14
CA PHE A 46 1.05 4.54 7.22
C PHE A 46 0.04 5.58 6.75
N SER A 47 -0.04 5.77 5.43
CA SER A 47 -1.01 6.64 4.79
C SER A 47 -2.03 5.79 4.05
N TYR A 48 -3.28 5.86 4.48
CA TYR A 48 -4.38 5.12 3.85
C TYR A 48 -5.17 6.07 2.96
N LEU A 49 -5.25 5.73 1.68
CA LEU A 49 -6.08 6.43 0.70
C LEU A 49 -7.39 5.67 0.52
N SER A 50 -8.46 6.41 0.33
CA SER A 50 -9.82 5.92 0.12
C SER A 50 -10.27 6.19 -1.31
N ARG A 51 -11.49 5.74 -1.65
CA ARG A 51 -12.11 6.12 -2.93
C ARG A 51 -12.27 7.63 -3.10
N ALA A 52 -12.37 8.39 -2.02
CA ALA A 52 -12.49 9.85 -2.07
C ALA A 52 -11.19 10.53 -2.56
N ASP A 53 -10.05 9.86 -2.41
CA ASP A 53 -8.73 10.38 -2.80
C ASP A 53 -8.39 10.04 -4.27
N VAL A 54 -9.27 9.32 -4.96
CA VAL A 54 -9.04 8.82 -6.32
C VAL A 54 -9.60 9.81 -7.35
N VAL A 55 -8.72 10.61 -7.93
CA VAL A 55 -9.06 11.51 -9.04
C VAL A 55 -8.93 10.75 -10.36
N ARG A 56 -10.04 10.60 -11.07
CA ARG A 56 -10.11 9.92 -12.39
C ARG A 56 -10.75 10.83 -13.41
N HIS A 57 -10.37 10.64 -14.67
CA HIS A 57 -11.05 11.28 -15.78
C HIS A 57 -12.55 10.88 -15.78
N PRO A 58 -13.50 11.81 -16.05
CA PRO A 58 -14.94 11.52 -16.00
C PRO A 58 -15.37 10.33 -16.87
N LEU A 59 -14.73 10.13 -18.03
CA LEU A 59 -14.99 8.97 -18.90
C LEU A 59 -14.63 7.63 -18.23
N VAL A 60 -13.52 7.57 -17.49
CA VAL A 60 -13.11 6.35 -16.77
C VAL A 60 -14.10 6.06 -15.64
N GLN A 61 -14.60 7.09 -14.94
CA GLN A 61 -15.63 6.89 -13.92
C GLN A 61 -16.91 6.27 -14.52
N LYS A 62 -17.36 6.79 -15.67
CA LYS A 62 -18.53 6.23 -16.38
C LYS A 62 -18.34 4.77 -16.76
N ILE A 63 -17.15 4.37 -17.19
CA ILE A 63 -16.84 2.98 -17.56
C ILE A 63 -16.88 2.06 -16.33
N VAL A 64 -16.29 2.49 -15.20
CA VAL A 64 -16.20 1.65 -13.99
C VAL A 64 -17.53 1.55 -13.24
N SER A 65 -18.45 2.51 -13.43
CA SER A 65 -19.77 2.52 -12.80
C SER A 65 -20.89 1.84 -13.60
N ALA A 66 -20.61 1.46 -14.86
CA ALA A 66 -21.55 0.69 -15.70
C ALA A 66 -21.47 -0.80 -15.37
#